data_AF-D9VP78-F1
#
_entry.id   AF-D9VP78-F1
#
_cell.length_a   1.000
_cell.length_b   1.000
_cell.length_c   1.000
_cell.angle_alpha   90.00
_cell.angle_beta   90.00
_cell.angle_gamma   90.00
#
_symmetry.space_group_name_H-M   'P 1'
#
loop_
_entity.id
_entity.type
_entity.pdbx_description
1 polymer ?
#
loop_
_entity_poly.entity_id
_entity_poly.type
_entity_poly.pdbx_seq_one_letter_code
_entity_poly.pdbx_strand_id
1 'polypeptide(L)'
;MPNPNSSYPNSSAGAEWQPRRGMRWQRYKVTRPASPQDLAGLWGAIAAVVALALFLGWALEVKGGAVIVFAIPLISSWFDSRRLLFYFNTALVRIGNVILPWSDVTQFVVVMPPHGEHALIGVRLRPGMRLPAGATVPPPNPAMPAPLYVSAQRHKVDVAKMVDKARKYGPPHIQIVVADPSGERVVS
;
A
#
# COMPACT_ATOMS: atom_id res chain seq x y z
N MET A 1 -4.97 -52.42 44.89
CA MET A 1 -4.48 -51.15 44.33
C MET A 1 -5.67 -50.31 43.89
N PRO A 2 -6.03 -49.24 44.62
CA PRO A 2 -7.06 -48.29 44.23
C PRO A 2 -6.47 -46.96 43.68
N ASN A 3 -7.27 -46.30 42.85
CA ASN A 3 -7.06 -45.01 42.20
C ASN A 3 -7.39 -43.83 43.14
N PRO A 4 -6.60 -42.74 43.18
CA PRO A 4 -7.02 -41.46 43.70
C PRO A 4 -6.96 -40.34 42.64
N ASN A 5 -8.14 -39.93 42.17
CA ASN A 5 -8.37 -38.63 41.53
C ASN A 5 -8.19 -37.49 42.53
N SER A 6 -7.56 -36.38 42.11
CA SER A 6 -8.06 -35.00 42.32
C SER A 6 -7.08 -34.02 41.65
N SER A 7 -7.41 -33.42 40.50
CA SER A 7 -8.24 -32.21 40.32
C SER A 7 -7.53 -30.92 40.74
N TYR A 8 -6.98 -30.20 39.76
CA TYR A 8 -7.02 -28.73 39.77
C TYR A 8 -7.55 -28.22 38.42
N PRO A 9 -8.56 -27.34 38.44
CA PRO A 9 -9.24 -26.86 37.24
C PRO A 9 -8.42 -25.80 36.51
N ASN A 10 -8.39 -25.95 35.19
CA ASN A 10 -7.88 -24.99 34.22
C ASN A 10 -8.78 -23.72 34.23
N SER A 11 -8.41 -22.75 35.05
CA SER A 11 -8.96 -21.38 35.11
C SER A 11 -7.75 -20.47 34.96
N SER A 12 -7.56 -19.65 33.94
CA SER A 12 -8.50 -18.83 33.21
C SER A 12 -7.94 -18.56 31.82
N ALA A 13 -8.64 -19.02 30.78
CA ALA A 13 -8.51 -18.47 29.44
C ALA A 13 -9.07 -17.04 29.48
N GLY A 14 -8.27 -16.11 29.99
CA GLY A 14 -8.43 -14.69 29.67
C GLY A 14 -8.24 -14.57 28.18
N ALA A 15 -9.35 -14.50 27.46
CA ALA A 15 -9.39 -14.02 26.09
C ALA A 15 -8.92 -12.57 26.10
N GLU A 16 -7.60 -12.40 26.15
CA GLU A 16 -6.94 -11.14 25.88
C GLU A 16 -7.19 -10.89 24.40
N TRP A 17 -8.23 -10.11 24.13
CA TRP A 17 -8.47 -9.47 22.86
C TRP A 17 -7.26 -8.63 22.50
N GLN A 18 -6.25 -9.25 21.90
CA GLN A 18 -5.23 -8.50 21.18
C GLN A 18 -5.92 -7.82 20.00
N PRO A 19 -5.95 -6.48 19.93
CA PRO A 19 -6.43 -5.81 18.75
C PRO A 19 -5.54 -6.26 17.59
N ARG A 20 -6.14 -6.84 16.56
CA ARG A 20 -5.50 -7.39 15.36
C ARG A 20 -4.49 -6.39 14.77
N ARG A 21 -3.23 -6.49 15.17
CA ARG A 21 -2.06 -5.86 14.53
C ARG A 21 -1.80 -6.39 13.11
N GLY A 22 -2.64 -7.28 12.58
CA GLY A 22 -2.43 -8.03 11.33
C GLY A 22 -2.63 -7.26 10.02
N MET A 23 -3.37 -6.15 9.99
CA MET A 23 -3.71 -5.48 8.72
C MET A 23 -2.53 -4.71 8.09
N ARG A 24 -1.56 -4.29 8.91
CA ARG A 24 -0.37 -3.56 8.46
C ARG A 24 0.70 -4.47 7.82
N TRP A 25 0.61 -5.78 8.02
CA TRP A 25 1.62 -6.76 7.57
C TRP A 25 1.28 -7.48 6.26
N GLN A 26 0.07 -7.25 5.72
CA GLN A 26 -0.46 -7.90 4.50
C GLN A 26 -0.20 -7.11 3.21
N ARG A 27 0.61 -6.05 3.29
CA ARG A 27 0.66 -5.01 2.27
C ARG A 27 2.11 -4.73 1.88
N TYR A 28 2.40 -4.84 0.59
CA TYR A 28 3.58 -4.21 0.03
C TYR A 28 3.19 -2.81 -0.45
N LYS A 29 3.97 -1.79 -0.11
CA LYS A 29 3.69 -0.40 -0.50
C LYS A 29 4.97 0.31 -0.87
N VAL A 30 4.89 1.11 -1.94
CA VAL A 30 5.95 2.00 -2.39
C VAL A 30 5.34 3.39 -2.55
N THR A 31 6.00 4.39 -1.96
CA THR A 31 5.49 5.77 -1.90
C THR A 31 6.52 6.77 -2.43
N ARG A 32 6.06 7.80 -3.13
CA ARG A 32 6.89 8.95 -3.50
C ARG A 32 7.34 9.76 -2.27
N PRO A 33 8.49 10.45 -2.32
CA PRO A 33 8.80 11.48 -1.33
C PRO A 33 7.67 12.51 -1.26
N ALA A 34 7.50 13.14 -0.10
CA ALA A 34 6.51 14.20 0.03
C ALA A 34 6.96 15.38 -0.84
N SER A 35 6.14 15.77 -1.81
CA SER A 35 6.42 16.98 -2.59
C SER A 35 6.07 18.23 -1.79
N PRO A 36 6.63 19.41 -2.13
CA PRO A 36 6.21 20.67 -1.52
C PRO A 36 4.69 20.90 -1.60
N GLN A 37 4.06 20.48 -2.70
CA GLN A 37 2.61 20.56 -2.88
C GLN A 37 1.85 19.61 -1.95
N ASP A 38 2.37 18.41 -1.68
CA ASP A 38 1.76 17.48 -0.72
C ASP A 38 1.84 18.06 0.70
N LEU A 39 2.97 18.68 1.05
CA LEU A 39 3.16 19.33 2.35
C LEU A 39 2.26 20.56 2.49
N ALA A 40 2.15 21.40 1.47
CA ALA A 40 1.25 22.55 1.46
C ALA A 40 -0.21 22.10 1.66
N GLY A 41 -0.63 21.04 0.98
CA GLY A 41 -1.97 20.47 1.16
C GLY A 41 -2.18 19.86 2.55
N LEU A 42 -1.17 19.22 3.13
CA LEU A 42 -1.21 18.71 4.51
C LEU A 42 -1.41 19.84 5.52
N TRP A 43 -0.61 20.91 5.42
CA TRP A 43 -0.74 22.08 6.28
C TRP A 43 -2.09 22.79 6.09
N GLY A 44 -2.57 22.89 4.86
CA GLY A 44 -3.91 23.41 4.58
C GLY A 44 -5.02 22.59 5.24
N ALA A 45 -4.91 21.25 5.20
CA ALA A 45 -5.88 20.37 5.86
C ALA A 45 -5.84 20.51 7.40
N ILE A 46 -4.65 20.62 7.99
CA ILE A 46 -4.49 20.88 9.42
C ILE A 46 -5.13 22.21 9.81
N ALA A 47 -4.83 23.29 9.08
CA ALA A 47 -5.39 24.61 9.33
C ALA A 47 -6.93 24.61 9.22
N ALA A 48 -7.48 23.93 8.21
CA ALA A 48 -8.93 23.78 8.04
C ALA A 48 -9.58 23.04 9.21
N VAL A 49 -8.96 21.98 9.72
CA VAL A 49 -9.47 21.24 10.89
C VAL A 49 -9.41 22.08 12.16
N VAL A 50 -8.33 22.85 12.37
CA VAL A 50 -8.23 23.77 13.51
C VAL A 50 -9.32 24.83 13.45
N ALA A 51 -9.52 25.46 12.29
CA ALA A 51 -10.58 26.43 12.08
C ALA A 51 -11.97 25.83 12.33
N LEU A 52 -12.21 24.61 11.84
CA LEU A 52 -13.46 23.88 12.06
C LEU A 52 -13.67 23.55 13.54
N ALA A 53 -12.62 23.13 14.26
CA ALA A 53 -12.69 22.82 15.69
C ALA A 53 -13.01 24.07 16.53
N LEU A 54 -12.42 25.22 16.19
CA LEU A 54 -12.74 26.50 16.83
C LEU A 54 -14.18 26.92 16.54
N PHE A 55 -14.61 26.81 15.28
CA PHE A 55 -15.97 27.14 14.88
C PHE A 55 -17.02 26.27 15.59
N LEU A 56 -16.81 24.95 15.65
CA LEU A 56 -17.72 24.03 16.33
C LEU A 56 -17.68 24.18 17.85
N GLY A 57 -16.50 24.47 18.43
CA GLY A 57 -16.39 24.74 19.86
C GLY A 57 -17.13 26.01 20.27
N TRP A 58 -17.11 27.03 19.41
CA TRP A 58 -17.89 28.26 19.60
C TRP A 58 -19.38 28.05 19.35
N ALA A 59 -19.77 27.39 18.26
CA ALA A 59 -21.17 27.30 17.82
C ALA A 59 -21.99 26.24 18.56
N LEU A 60 -21.37 25.15 19.03
CA LEU A 60 -22.06 23.97 19.57
C LEU A 60 -21.61 23.59 20.98
N GLU A 61 -20.75 24.41 21.62
CA GLU A 61 -20.12 24.12 22.92
C GLU A 61 -19.41 22.74 22.98
N VAL A 62 -19.01 22.21 21.82
CA VAL A 62 -18.31 20.93 21.73
C VAL A 62 -16.86 21.14 22.17
N LYS A 63 -16.30 20.17 22.90
CA LYS A 63 -14.86 20.14 23.18
C LYS A 63 -14.10 20.03 21.84
N GLY A 64 -13.55 21.14 21.34
CA GLY A 64 -12.86 21.19 20.04
C GLY A 64 -11.75 20.15 19.85
N GLY A 65 -11.15 19.68 20.95
CA GLY A 65 -10.20 18.57 20.94
C GLY A 65 -10.75 17.26 20.33
N ALA A 66 -12.06 16.98 20.47
CA ALA A 66 -12.67 15.81 19.86
C ALA A 66 -12.63 15.86 18.32
N VAL A 67 -12.92 17.03 17.74
CA VAL A 67 -12.89 17.25 16.28
C VAL A 67 -11.50 16.95 15.72
N ILE A 68 -10.45 17.40 16.41
CA ILE A 68 -9.06 17.17 16.01
C ILE A 68 -8.75 15.67 16.03
N VAL A 69 -9.09 14.97 17.12
CA VAL A 69 -8.84 13.52 17.25
C VAL A 69 -9.54 12.74 16.14
N PHE A 70 -10.78 13.10 15.80
CA PHE A 70 -11.51 12.45 14.70
C PHE A 70 -10.96 12.77 13.31
N ALA A 71 -10.31 13.92 13.13
CA ALA A 71 -9.76 14.32 11.84
C ALA A 71 -8.38 13.71 11.53
N ILE A 72 -7.59 13.34 12.55
CA ILE A 72 -6.23 12.78 12.36
C ILE A 72 -6.20 11.56 11.42
N PRO A 73 -7.08 10.54 11.58
CA PRO A 73 -7.10 9.40 10.67
C PRO A 73 -7.41 9.79 9.23
N LEU A 74 -8.30 10.77 9.03
CA LEU A 74 -8.72 11.25 7.71
C LEU A 74 -7.56 11.97 7.00
N ILE A 75 -6.90 12.91 7.68
CA ILE A 75 -5.74 13.64 7.14
C ILE A 75 -4.61 12.65 6.80
N SER A 76 -4.32 11.72 7.71
CA SER A 76 -3.28 10.71 7.52
C SER A 76 -3.57 9.81 6.33
N SER A 77 -4.80 9.32 6.21
CA SER A 77 -5.23 8.47 5.10
C SER A 77 -5.16 9.20 3.76
N TRP A 78 -5.61 10.46 3.73
CA TRP A 78 -5.53 11.31 2.55
C TRP A 78 -4.09 11.57 2.11
N PHE A 79 -3.21 11.91 3.06
CA PHE A 79 -1.81 12.22 2.78
C PHE A 79 -1.05 10.99 2.28
N ASP A 80 -1.25 9.83 2.91
CA ASP A 80 -0.68 8.57 2.45
C ASP A 80 -1.18 8.21 1.04
N SER A 81 -2.47 8.39 0.77
CA SER A 81 -3.09 8.05 -0.51
C SER A 81 -2.53 8.86 -1.69
N ARG A 82 -2.13 10.12 -1.45
CA ARG A 82 -1.48 10.97 -2.46
C ARG A 82 -0.06 10.54 -2.80
N ARG A 83 0.58 9.81 -1.89
CA ARG A 83 1.99 9.42 -2.02
C ARG A 83 2.16 7.98 -2.48
N LEU A 84 1.11 7.16 -2.46
CA LEU A 84 1.17 5.78 -2.96
C LEU A 84 1.44 5.76 -4.47
N LEU A 85 2.54 5.11 -4.85
CA LEU A 85 2.92 4.84 -6.24
C LEU A 85 2.55 3.41 -6.62
N PHE A 86 2.86 2.45 -5.76
CA PHE A 86 2.55 1.05 -5.99
C PHE A 86 2.13 0.40 -4.69
N TYR A 87 1.14 -0.47 -4.77
CA TYR A 87 0.57 -1.16 -3.63
C TYR A 87 -0.06 -2.46 -4.07
N PHE A 88 0.05 -3.50 -3.25
CA PHE A 88 -0.85 -4.64 -3.37
C PHE A 88 -1.20 -5.20 -1.99
N ASN A 89 -2.35 -5.85 -1.93
CA ASN A 89 -2.85 -6.60 -0.79
C ASN A 89 -3.51 -7.89 -1.28
N THR A 90 -4.19 -8.60 -0.38
CA THR A 90 -4.90 -9.85 -0.70
C THR A 90 -6.07 -9.68 -1.69
N ALA A 91 -6.55 -8.46 -1.92
CA ALA A 91 -7.72 -8.18 -2.76
C ALA A 91 -7.37 -7.56 -4.13
N LEU A 92 -6.40 -6.66 -4.17
CA LEU A 92 -6.13 -5.83 -5.34
C LEU A 92 -4.67 -5.40 -5.44
N VAL A 93 -4.35 -4.89 -6.63
CA VAL A 93 -3.12 -4.18 -6.96
C VAL A 93 -3.48 -2.74 -7.29
N ARG A 94 -2.66 -1.79 -6.85
CA ARG A 94 -2.73 -0.38 -7.27
C ARG A 94 -1.39 0.05 -7.84
N ILE A 95 -1.44 0.69 -8.99
CA ILE A 95 -0.29 1.31 -9.66
C ILE A 95 -0.67 2.72 -10.11
N GLY A 96 0.01 3.72 -9.54
CA GLY A 96 -0.36 5.13 -9.66
C GLY A 96 -1.79 5.37 -9.14
N ASN A 97 -2.66 5.85 -10.04
CA ASN A 97 -4.08 6.04 -9.79
C ASN A 97 -4.96 4.85 -10.23
N VAL A 98 -4.38 3.81 -10.82
CA VAL A 98 -5.12 2.67 -11.35
C VAL A 98 -5.21 1.58 -10.28
N ILE A 99 -6.42 1.10 -10.03
CA ILE A 99 -6.70 -0.05 -9.17
C ILE A 99 -7.11 -1.21 -10.07
N LEU A 100 -6.45 -2.35 -9.89
CA LEU A 100 -6.60 -3.55 -10.70
C LEU A 100 -6.92 -4.74 -9.79
N PRO A 101 -7.93 -5.56 -10.13
CA PRO A 101 -8.12 -6.84 -9.49
C PRO A 101 -7.00 -7.80 -9.89
N TRP A 102 -6.72 -8.78 -9.03
CA TRP A 102 -5.69 -9.79 -9.28
C TRP A 102 -5.91 -10.64 -10.54
N SER A 103 -7.17 -10.79 -10.99
CA SER A 103 -7.54 -11.51 -12.22
C SER A 103 -6.90 -10.91 -13.48
N ASP A 104 -6.67 -9.60 -13.44
CA ASP A 104 -6.28 -8.80 -14.58
C ASP A 104 -4.77 -8.61 -14.65
N VAL A 105 -4.07 -8.99 -13.58
CA VAL A 105 -2.62 -8.90 -13.46
C VAL A 105 -2.01 -10.26 -13.71
N THR A 106 -0.98 -10.29 -14.55
CA THR A 106 -0.18 -11.50 -14.82
C THR A 106 1.20 -11.40 -14.19
N GLN A 107 1.85 -10.23 -14.31
CA GLN A 107 3.22 -10.06 -13.83
C GLN A 107 3.46 -8.66 -13.23
N PHE A 108 4.31 -8.60 -12.22
CA PHE A 108 4.95 -7.37 -11.78
C PHE A 108 6.33 -7.27 -12.40
N VAL A 109 6.59 -6.20 -13.15
CA VAL A 109 7.88 -5.97 -13.80
C VAL A 109 8.63 -4.91 -13.02
N VAL A 110 9.85 -5.20 -12.58
CA VAL A 110 10.72 -4.24 -11.90
C VAL A 110 11.94 -4.00 -12.75
N VAL A 111 12.22 -2.73 -13.04
CA VAL A 111 13.40 -2.31 -13.78
C VAL A 111 14.27 -1.48 -12.86
N MET A 112 15.52 -1.88 -12.68
CA MET A 112 16.51 -1.14 -11.92
C MET A 112 17.65 -0.73 -12.86
N PRO A 113 17.58 0.46 -13.47
CA PRO A 113 18.67 0.97 -14.30
C PRO A 113 20.00 0.95 -13.53
N PRO A 114 21.11 0.47 -14.13
CA PRO A 114 22.38 0.24 -13.43
C PRO A 114 22.86 1.44 -12.61
N HIS A 115 22.72 2.64 -13.16
CA HIS A 115 23.13 3.92 -12.55
C HIS A 115 21.95 4.85 -12.20
N GLY A 116 20.72 4.33 -12.18
CA GLY A 116 19.54 5.12 -11.88
C GLY A 116 19.29 5.26 -10.38
N GLU A 117 18.96 6.48 -9.94
CA GLU A 117 18.38 6.74 -8.61
C GLU A 117 16.93 6.24 -8.50
N HIS A 118 16.31 5.97 -9.64
CA HIS A 118 14.93 5.52 -9.75
C HIS A 118 14.87 4.07 -10.20
N ALA A 119 13.93 3.33 -9.62
CA ALA A 119 13.47 2.03 -10.12
C ALA A 119 12.08 2.22 -10.72
N LEU A 120 11.80 1.52 -11.81
CA LEU A 120 10.48 1.50 -12.41
C LEU A 120 9.77 0.23 -11.96
N ILE A 121 8.52 0.38 -11.52
CA ILE A 121 7.65 -0.74 -11.17
C ILE A 121 6.48 -0.71 -12.14
N GLY A 122 6.30 -1.80 -12.87
CA GLY A 122 5.27 -1.98 -13.87
C GLY A 122 4.37 -3.17 -13.59
N VAL A 123 3.21 -3.17 -14.23
CA VAL A 123 2.23 -4.24 -14.17
C VAL A 123 1.89 -4.67 -15.58
N ARG A 124 2.10 -5.96 -15.86
CA ARG A 124 1.60 -6.60 -17.07
C ARG A 124 0.19 -7.11 -16.85
N LEU A 125 -0.64 -6.84 -17.84
CA LEU A 125 -2.06 -7.12 -17.81
C LEU A 125 -2.34 -8.38 -18.59
N ARG A 126 -3.42 -9.07 -18.22
CA ARG A 126 -3.95 -10.19 -18.99
C ARG A 126 -4.33 -9.72 -20.41
N PRO A 127 -4.04 -10.50 -21.47
CA PRO A 127 -4.44 -10.15 -22.83
C PRO A 127 -5.94 -9.84 -22.94
N GLY A 128 -6.29 -8.80 -23.70
CA GLY A 128 -7.69 -8.38 -23.90
C GLY A 128 -8.30 -7.52 -22.78
N MET A 129 -7.57 -7.30 -21.69
CA MET A 129 -8.04 -6.41 -20.62
C MET A 129 -7.95 -4.94 -21.06
N ARG A 130 -9.02 -4.19 -20.76
CA ARG A 130 -9.08 -2.74 -20.96
C ARG A 130 -8.92 -2.03 -19.63
N LEU A 131 -8.11 -0.99 -19.64
CA LEU A 131 -7.89 -0.17 -18.46
C LEU A 131 -9.19 0.50 -17.99
N PRO A 132 -9.36 0.71 -16.67
CA PRO A 132 -10.48 1.46 -16.13
C PRO A 132 -10.58 2.86 -16.76
N ALA A 133 -11.80 3.36 -16.94
CA ALA A 133 -12.02 4.73 -17.39
C ALA A 133 -11.34 5.72 -16.44
N GLY A 134 -10.58 6.68 -17.00
CA GLY A 134 -9.79 7.64 -16.22
C GLY A 134 -8.42 7.12 -15.74
N ALA A 135 -8.02 5.90 -16.11
CA ALA A 135 -6.66 5.42 -15.87
C ALA A 135 -5.66 6.32 -16.61
N THR A 136 -4.70 6.88 -15.85
CA THR A 136 -3.63 7.68 -16.43
C THR A 136 -2.48 6.75 -16.80
N VAL A 137 -2.38 6.45 -18.09
CA VAL A 137 -1.29 5.62 -18.62
C VAL A 137 -0.09 6.54 -18.87
N PRO A 138 1.07 6.28 -18.27
CA PRO A 138 2.27 7.01 -18.62
C PRO A 138 2.65 6.76 -20.10
N PRO A 139 3.34 7.69 -20.76
CA PRO A 139 3.86 7.47 -22.11
C PRO A 139 4.70 6.18 -22.17
N PRO A 140 4.74 5.45 -23.28
CA PRO A 140 5.61 4.27 -23.41
C PRO A 140 7.07 4.63 -23.10
N ASN A 141 7.72 3.80 -22.27
CA ASN A 141 9.13 3.96 -21.93
C ASN A 141 9.93 2.77 -22.50
N PRO A 142 10.96 3.00 -23.33
CA PRO A 142 11.76 1.93 -23.92
C PRO A 142 12.39 0.97 -22.89
N ALA A 143 12.69 1.47 -21.69
CA ALA A 143 13.27 0.67 -20.61
C ALA A 143 12.21 -0.13 -19.81
N MET A 144 10.92 0.12 -20.02
CA MET A 144 9.83 -0.53 -19.28
C MET A 144 8.91 -1.30 -20.24
N PRO A 145 8.96 -2.65 -20.22
CA PRO A 145 8.16 -3.45 -21.13
C PRO A 145 6.70 -3.64 -20.66
N ALA A 146 6.33 -3.11 -19.48
CA ALA A 146 4.96 -3.14 -18.98
C ALA A 146 4.17 -1.87 -19.40
N PRO A 147 2.91 -2.01 -19.82
CA PRO A 147 2.10 -0.87 -20.30
C PRO A 147 1.73 0.12 -19.20
N LEU A 148 1.54 -0.38 -17.97
CA LEU A 148 1.33 0.46 -16.79
C LEU A 148 2.58 0.42 -15.93
N TYR A 149 3.12 1.60 -15.61
CA TYR A 149 4.28 1.69 -14.74
C TYR A 149 4.31 2.96 -13.90
N VAL A 150 5.13 2.93 -12.85
CA VAL A 150 5.44 4.08 -12.00
C VAL A 150 6.93 4.14 -11.74
N SER A 151 7.46 5.37 -11.59
CA SER A 151 8.83 5.59 -11.14
C SER A 151 8.86 5.77 -9.62
N ALA A 152 9.68 4.97 -8.95
CA ALA A 152 9.91 5.02 -7.51
C ALA A 152 11.40 5.27 -7.24
N GLN A 153 11.73 5.82 -6.07
CA GLN A 153 13.12 5.91 -5.64
C GLN A 153 13.68 4.49 -5.40
N ARG A 154 14.85 4.19 -5.95
CA ARG A 154 15.44 2.84 -5.93
C ARG A 154 15.56 2.27 -4.52
N HIS A 155 15.99 3.07 -3.55
CA HIS A 155 16.13 2.65 -2.14
C HIS A 155 14.79 2.29 -1.45
N LYS A 156 13.64 2.64 -2.04
CA LYS A 156 12.30 2.27 -1.54
C LYS A 156 11.75 1.00 -2.17
N VAL A 157 12.44 0.45 -3.16
CA VAL A 157 12.03 -0.77 -3.86
C VAL A 157 12.87 -1.92 -3.36
N ASP A 158 12.21 -2.83 -2.64
CA ASP A 158 12.82 -4.04 -2.12
C ASP A 158 12.17 -5.23 -2.83
N VAL A 159 12.87 -5.77 -3.84
CA VAL A 159 12.37 -6.86 -4.67
C VAL A 159 12.21 -8.13 -3.86
N ALA A 160 13.14 -8.43 -2.94
CA ALA A 160 13.05 -9.63 -2.11
C ALA A 160 11.81 -9.57 -1.21
N LYS A 161 11.56 -8.42 -0.58
CA LYS A 161 10.33 -8.19 0.19
C LYS A 161 9.09 -8.21 -0.67
N MET A 162 9.16 -7.70 -1.90
CA MET A 162 8.03 -7.76 -2.84
C MET A 162 7.68 -9.20 -3.19
N VAL A 163 8.69 -10.04 -3.44
CA VAL A 163 8.54 -11.48 -3.70
C VAL A 163 7.93 -12.19 -2.50
N ASP A 164 8.50 -12.04 -1.30
CA ASP A 164 7.96 -12.62 -0.07
C ASP A 164 6.49 -12.25 0.14
N LYS A 165 6.14 -10.97 -0.03
CA LYS A 165 4.77 -10.50 0.13
C LYS A 165 3.83 -11.01 -0.97
N ALA A 166 4.29 -11.07 -2.22
CA ALA A 166 3.48 -11.60 -3.31
C ALA A 166 3.23 -13.11 -3.14
N ARG A 167 4.21 -13.87 -2.66
CA ARG A 167 4.04 -15.29 -2.35
C ARG A 167 3.08 -15.53 -1.19
N LYS A 168 3.15 -14.67 -0.16
CA LYS A 168 2.32 -14.82 1.04
C LYS A 168 0.88 -14.37 0.85
N TYR A 169 0.64 -13.36 0.02
CA TYR A 169 -0.67 -12.68 -0.05
C TYR A 169 -1.23 -12.54 -1.45
N GLY A 170 -0.42 -12.74 -2.48
CA GLY A 170 -0.84 -12.71 -3.87
C GLY A 170 -1.33 -14.08 -4.35
N PRO A 171 -2.10 -14.12 -5.44
CA PRO A 171 -2.44 -15.35 -6.13
C PRO A 171 -1.21 -16.09 -6.66
N PRO A 172 -1.28 -17.43 -6.81
CA PRO A 172 -0.15 -18.24 -7.26
C PRO A 172 0.27 -17.96 -8.72
N HIS A 173 -0.62 -17.41 -9.56
CA HIS A 173 -0.33 -17.12 -10.96
C HIS A 173 0.53 -15.87 -11.18
N ILE A 174 0.76 -15.06 -10.14
CA ILE A 174 1.50 -13.81 -10.26
C ILE A 174 2.99 -14.09 -10.27
N GLN A 175 3.66 -13.60 -11.31
CA GLN A 175 5.11 -13.66 -11.42
C GLN A 175 5.72 -12.28 -11.19
N ILE A 176 6.85 -12.22 -10.50
CA ILE A 176 7.66 -11.01 -10.42
C ILE A 176 8.81 -11.18 -11.40
N VAL A 177 9.01 -10.20 -12.26
CA VAL A 177 10.02 -10.18 -13.30
C VAL A 177 10.94 -9.00 -13.01
N VAL A 178 12.25 -9.24 -12.96
CA VAL A 178 13.24 -8.17 -13.00
C VAL A 178 13.70 -8.03 -14.44
N ALA A 179 13.53 -6.86 -15.04
CA ALA A 179 14.07 -6.58 -16.37
C ALA A 179 15.35 -5.77 -16.23
N ASP A 180 16.38 -6.20 -16.94
CA ASP A 180 17.67 -5.55 -17.08
C ASP A 180 18.03 -5.45 -18.58
N PRO A 181 19.08 -4.71 -18.97
CA PRO A 181 19.46 -4.59 -20.37
C PRO A 181 19.79 -5.92 -21.06
N SER A 182 20.13 -6.96 -20.28
CA SER A 182 20.40 -8.31 -20.79
C SER A 182 19.15 -9.18 -20.97
N GLY A 183 18.00 -8.76 -20.44
CA GLY A 183 16.73 -9.45 -20.63
C GLY A 183 15.83 -9.42 -19.41
N GLU A 184 14.88 -10.35 -19.37
CA GLU A 184 13.91 -10.48 -18.29
C GLU A 184 14.14 -11.78 -17.52
N ARG A 185 14.20 -11.67 -16.19
CA ARG A 185 14.32 -12.83 -15.29
C ARG A 185 13.16 -12.88 -14.33
N VAL A 186 12.51 -14.04 -14.24
CA VAL A 186 11.51 -14.29 -13.21
C VAL A 186 12.23 -14.47 -11.88
N VAL A 187 11.79 -13.75 -10.85
CA VAL A 187 12.24 -13.92 -9.47
C VAL A 187 11.11 -14.56 -8.66
N SER A 188 11.45 -15.62 -7.93
CA SER A 188 10.48 -16.53 -7.32
C SER A 188 10.51 -16.52 -5.81
#